data_AF-A0A1F2T418-F1
#
_entry.id   AF-A0A1F2T418-F1
#
_cell.length_a   1.000
_cell.length_b   1.000
_cell.length_c   1.000
_cell.angle_alpha   90.00
_cell.angle_beta   90.00
_cell.angle_gamma   90.00
#
_symmetry.space_group_name_H-M   'P 1'
#
loop_
_entity.id
_entity.type
_entity.pdbx_description
1 polymer ?
#
loop_
_entity_poly.entity_id
_entity_poly.type
_entity_poly.pdbx_seq_one_letter_code
_entity_poly.pdbx_strand_id
1 'polypeptide(L)' 'MTMLRLTERRRAILAEKFGDLANMAVAGLVFGQIIGSDAFSVGVAVAGFLIWSVFLAGAYYMAGESQ' A
#
# COMPACT_ATOMS: atom_id res chain seq x y z
N MET A 1 18.73 -22.92 5.39
CA MET A 1 17.94 -21.68 5.53
C MET A 1 18.23 -20.79 4.34
N THR A 2 17.36 -20.84 3.33
CA THR A 2 17.57 -20.07 2.09
C THR A 2 17.03 -18.67 2.34
N MET A 3 17.89 -17.76 2.80
CA MET A 3 17.59 -16.33 2.73
C MET A 3 17.45 -15.99 1.25
N LEU A 4 16.19 -15.78 0.82
CA LEU A 4 15.88 -15.16 -0.46
C LEU A 4 16.42 -13.73 -0.42
N ARG A 5 17.72 -13.58 -0.71
CA ARG A 5 18.32 -12.28 -1.03
C ARG A 5 17.61 -11.76 -2.27
N LEU A 6 16.55 -10.99 -2.04
CA LEU A 6 15.95 -10.16 -3.06
C LEU A 6 17.05 -9.19 -3.52
N THR A 7 17.60 -9.46 -4.71
CA THR A 7 18.51 -8.54 -5.39
C THR A 7 17.89 -7.13 -5.38
N GLU A 8 18.70 -6.08 -5.20
CA GLU A 8 18.21 -4.70 -5.05
C GLU A 8 17.17 -4.30 -6.10
N ARG A 9 17.36 -4.80 -7.33
CA ARG A 9 16.42 -4.61 -8.44
C ARG A 9 15.02 -5.17 -8.17
N ARG A 10 14.91 -6.35 -7.53
CA ARG A 10 13.62 -6.94 -7.12
C ARG A 10 12.99 -6.16 -5.97
N ARG A 11 13.79 -5.63 -5.05
CA ARG A 11 13.30 -4.81 -3.93
C ARG A 11 12.74 -3.47 -4.41
N ALA A 12 13.40 -2.84 -5.38
CA ALA A 12 12.91 -1.62 -6.04
C ALA A 12 11.58 -1.87 -6.77
N ILE A 13 11.47 -2.96 -7.54
CA ILE A 13 10.21 -3.34 -8.21
C ILE A 13 9.11 -3.63 -7.19
N LEU A 14 9.44 -4.29 -6.06
CA LEU A 14 8.45 -4.55 -5.02
C LEU A 14 7.94 -3.25 -4.38
N ALA A 15 8.84 -2.32 -4.07
CA ALA A 15 8.48 -1.03 -3.49
C ALA A 15 7.60 -0.21 -4.45
N GLU A 16 7.91 -0.21 -5.74
CA GLU A 16 7.12 0.45 -6.77
C GLU A 16 5.71 -0.16 -6.87
N LYS A 17 5.62 -1.50 -6.89
CA LYS A 17 4.33 -2.21 -6.94
C LYS A 17 3.51 -2.05 -5.67
N PHE A 18 4.15 -1.94 -4.51
CA PHE A 18 3.49 -1.62 -3.25
C PHE A 18 2.83 -0.23 -3.30
N GLY A 19 3.51 0.76 -3.90
CA GLY A 19 2.95 2.09 -4.15
C GLY A 19 1.73 2.06 -5.08
N ASP A 20 1.82 1.33 -6.20
CA ASP A 20 0.70 1.13 -7.13
C ASP A 20 -0.53 0.53 -6.42
N LEU A 21 -0.33 -0.51 -5.60
CA LEU A 21 -1.38 -1.16 -4.82
C LEU A 21 -2.02 -0.23 -3.80
N ALA A 22 -1.20 0.57 -3.11
CA ALA A 22 -1.68 1.54 -2.14
C ALA A 22 -2.54 2.62 -2.82
N ASN A 23 -2.13 3.10 -3.99
CA ASN A 23 -2.91 4.05 -4.79
C ASN A 23 -4.22 3.43 -5.30
N MET A 24 -4.19 2.18 -5.79
CA MET A 24 -5.40 1.47 -6.20
C MET A 24 -6.37 1.25 -5.02
N ALA A 25 -5.86 0.93 -3.83
CA ALA A 25 -6.69 0.76 -2.64
C ALA A 25 -7.38 2.09 -2.25
N VAL A 26 -6.64 3.20 -2.24
CA VAL A 26 -7.22 4.54 -1.99
C VAL A 26 -8.25 4.90 -3.06
N ALA A 27 -7.93 4.69 -4.34
CA ALA A 27 -8.87 4.93 -5.44
C ALA A 27 -10.14 4.08 -5.29
N GLY A 28 -10.02 2.78 -4.98
CA GLY A 28 -11.15 1.89 -4.75
C GLY A 28 -12.03 2.34 -3.58
N LEU A 29 -11.45 2.91 -2.53
CA LEU A 29 -12.22 3.42 -1.38
C LEU A 29 -12.92 4.74 -1.70
N VAL A 30 -12.26 5.64 -2.43
CA VAL A 30 -12.85 6.93 -2.84
C VAL A 30 -13.94 6.69 -3.89
N PHE A 31 -13.63 5.99 -4.98
CA PHE A 31 -14.59 5.73 -6.05
C PHE A 31 -15.65 4.68 -5.68
N GLY A 32 -15.33 3.72 -4.81
CA GLY A 32 -16.30 2.74 -4.30
C GLY A 32 -17.43 3.39 -3.51
N GLN A 33 -17.13 4.45 -2.74
CA GLN A 33 -18.16 5.26 -2.08
C GLN A 33 -18.93 6.18 -3.02
N ILE A 34 -18.40 6.49 -4.20
CA ILE A 34 -19.11 7.30 -5.21
C ILE A 34 -20.06 6.42 -6.02
N ILE A 35 -19.68 5.17 -6.29
CA ILE A 35 -20.46 4.21 -7.09
C ILE A 35 -21.51 3.48 -6.24
N GLY A 36 -21.15 3.09 -5.01
CA GLY A 36 -22.13 2.63 -4.02
C GLY A 36 -22.83 3.85 -3.45
N SER A 37 -24.14 3.98 -3.66
CA SER A 37 -24.97 5.11 -3.25
C SER A 37 -25.06 5.34 -1.71
N ASP A 38 -24.09 4.86 -0.94
CA ASP A 38 -23.97 4.99 0.49
C ASP A 38 -23.30 6.32 0.88
N ALA A 39 -23.78 6.94 1.94
CA ALA A 39 -23.20 8.19 2.46
C ALA A 39 -21.70 8.02 2.79
N PHE A 40 -20.90 9.06 2.52
CA PHE A 40 -19.46 9.08 2.79
C PHE A 40 -19.14 8.54 4.20
N SER A 41 -18.56 7.36 4.27
CA SER A 41 -18.27 6.68 5.53
C SER A 41 -16.86 7.05 5.99
N VAL A 42 -16.80 7.84 7.06
CA VAL A 42 -15.54 8.20 7.73
C VAL A 42 -14.76 6.96 8.14
N GLY A 43 -15.44 5.88 8.55
CA GLY A 43 -14.80 4.62 8.94
C GLY A 43 -14.05 3.95 7.79
N VAL A 44 -14.59 3.99 6.58
CA VAL A 44 -13.96 3.44 5.37
C VAL A 44 -12.77 4.30 4.93
N ALA A 45 -12.86 5.63 5.07
CA ALA A 45 -11.74 6.54 4.82
C ALA A 45 -10.58 6.28 5.80
N VAL A 46 -10.88 6.10 7.10
CA VAL A 46 -9.88 5.74 8.12
C VAL A 46 -9.26 4.38 7.84
N ALA A 47 -10.06 3.38 7.47
CA ALA A 47 -9.56 2.05 7.10
C ALA A 47 -8.60 2.13 5.89
N GLY A 48 -8.93 2.94 4.88
CA GLY A 48 -8.06 3.21 3.74
C GLY A 48 -6.74 3.85 4.12
N PHE A 49 -6.81 4.88 4.96
CA PHE A 49 -5.62 5.56 5.45
C PHE A 49 -4.72 4.63 6.27
N LEU A 50 -5.30 3.75 7.10
CA LEU A 50 -4.55 2.76 7.87
C LEU A 50 -3.88 1.73 6.97
N ILE A 51 -4.60 1.20 5.98
CA ILE A 51 -4.05 0.26 5.01
C ILE A 51 -2.90 0.92 4.24
N TRP A 52 -3.11 2.12 3.70
CA TRP A 52 -2.07 2.90 3.02
C TRP A 52 -0.84 3.11 3.91
N SER A 53 -1.03 3.48 5.19
CA SER A 53 0.06 3.66 6.15
C SER A 53 0.84 2.38 6.41
N VAL A 54 0.18 1.22 6.48
CA VAL A 54 0.83 -0.09 6.65
C VAL A 54 1.65 -0.45 5.42
N PHE A 55 1.11 -0.24 4.22
CA PHE A 55 1.82 -0.49 2.95
C PHE A 55 3.05 0.43 2.81
N LEU A 56 2.90 1.71 3.15
CA LEU A 56 3.97 2.69 3.14
C LEU A 56 5.07 2.35 4.16
N ALA A 57 4.70 2.03 5.40
CA ALA A 57 5.64 1.63 6.45
C ALA A 57 6.40 0.35 6.10
N GLY A 58 5.72 -0.64 5.50
CA GLY A 58 6.36 -1.85 4.99
C GLY A 58 7.36 -1.56 3.87
N ALA A 59 7.03 -0.66 2.96
CA ALA A 59 7.94 -0.23 1.90
C ALA A 59 9.18 0.49 2.46
N TYR A 60 9.01 1.41 3.42
CA TYR A 60 10.13 2.08 4.09
C TYR A 60 10.99 1.11 4.90
N TYR A 61 10.39 0.16 5.63
CA TYR A 61 11.13 -0.86 6.37
C TYR A 61 12.00 -1.70 5.44
N MET A 62 11.42 -2.21 4.35
CA MET A 62 12.16 -2.97 3.33
C MET A 62 13.22 -2.11 2.63
N ALA A 63 13.00 -0.80 2.46
CA ALA A 63 13.98 0.11 1.89
C ALA A 63 15.13 0.41 2.86
N GLY A 64 14.85 0.53 4.16
CA GLY A 64 15.82 0.82 5.21
C GLY A 64 16.78 -0.32 5.53
N GLU A 65 16.38 -1.59 5.36
CA GLU A 65 17.25 -2.77 5.55
C GLU A 65 18.39 -2.91 4.50
N SER A 66 18.66 -1.87 3.71
CA SER A 66 19.67 -1.90 2.64
C SER A 66 20.80 -0.88 2.76
N GLN A 67 20.88 -0.19 3.90
CA GLN A 67 22.07 0.54 4.32
C GLN A 67 22.83 -0.28 5.37
#